data_AF-A0A3N2Q803-F1
#
_entry.id   AF-A0A3N2Q803-F1
#
_cell.length_a   1.000
_cell.length_b   1.000
_cell.length_c   1.000
_cell.angle_alpha   90.00
_cell.angle_beta   90.00
_cell.angle_gamma   90.00
#
_symmetry.space_group_name_H-M   'P 1'
#
loop_
_entity.id
_entity.type
_entity.pdbx_description
1 polymer ?
#
loop_
_entity_poly.entity_id
_entity_poly.type
_entity_poly.pdbx_seq_one_letter_code
_entity_poly.pdbx_strand_id
1 'polypeptide(L)'
;MAPHADGAATSSTSGNNDVPARFHASSTDSAIAAENEYAAHNYHPLPVVFARGQGIHVWDPEGRQYMDFLSAYSAVNQGHCHPELVKALADQAARLTLSSRAFYNDVFPRWAEKVRAVFGFDMVLPMNTGAEAVETAIKIARKWAYKVKGVPQGKALVFSVQDNFHGRTMTAISLSTDPESRDNYGPYVPNIGAYSPSTGKAIRYNNIADLEEVLEAHGKETAAFIVEPIQGEAGVVVPDDDYLSKAHALCKKHNVLLICDEIQTGIGRTGRMLCSEWSGIKPDMVTLGKAISGGMYPVSAVLARRDVMLVVEPGTHGSTYGGNPLGCAVSMRALEIMEEEDLTAQAERLGWIFRESIIAFKSPIIQTVRGKGLLNAIVIDESATSGRTAWDFCVLLKEKGVLVSQNQRIVPWSSAFPGLFFFFFSFFLFFFFSFFLFFPSGKLGREEEVTRPKRGGRQEMR
;
A
#
# COMPACT_ATOMS: atom_id res chain seq x y z
N MET A 1 30.92 33.41 0.55
CA MET A 1 30.58 34.53 1.45
C MET A 1 29.08 34.79 1.32
N ALA A 2 28.32 34.33 2.30
CA ALA A 2 26.90 34.62 2.43
C ALA A 2 26.74 35.94 3.21
N PRO A 3 25.75 36.79 2.92
CA PRO A 3 25.48 37.94 3.77
C PRO A 3 24.69 37.50 5.00
N HIS A 4 25.15 38.03 6.13
CA HIS A 4 24.66 37.81 7.49
C HIS A 4 23.21 38.24 7.69
N ALA A 5 22.50 37.49 8.52
CA ALA A 5 21.24 37.89 9.14
C ALA A 5 21.54 38.43 10.54
N ASP A 6 21.18 39.68 10.79
CA ASP A 6 20.93 40.23 12.12
C ASP A 6 19.98 41.43 11.98
N GLY A 7 18.93 41.50 12.81
CA GLY A 7 18.30 42.78 13.15
C GLY A 7 16.76 42.85 13.19
N ALA A 8 16.24 42.70 14.41
CA ALA A 8 15.13 43.47 15.02
C ALA A 8 13.66 43.22 14.65
N ALA A 9 12.89 42.97 15.71
CA ALA A 9 11.44 42.96 15.76
C ALA A 9 10.85 44.38 15.79
N THR A 10 9.85 44.63 14.94
CA THR A 10 8.86 45.70 15.12
C THR A 10 7.51 45.24 14.56
N SER A 11 6.46 45.43 15.36
CA SER A 11 5.07 45.17 15.03
C SER A 11 4.48 46.23 14.09
N SER A 12 3.85 45.80 12.98
CA SER A 12 2.83 46.59 12.28
C SER A 12 1.87 45.68 11.53
N THR A 13 0.58 45.85 11.80
CA THR A 13 -0.58 45.17 11.22
C THR A 13 -0.88 45.56 9.76
N SER A 14 -1.59 44.65 9.09
CA SER A 14 -2.40 44.75 7.86
C SER A 14 -1.70 44.92 6.51
N GLY A 15 -1.60 43.79 5.80
CA GLY A 15 -1.37 43.66 4.36
C GLY A 15 -1.35 42.17 4.01
N ASN A 16 -2.45 41.64 3.50
CA ASN A 16 -2.63 40.22 3.21
C ASN A 16 -1.63 39.79 2.12
N ASN A 17 -0.68 38.93 2.48
CA ASN A 17 0.38 38.41 1.61
C ASN A 17 -0.17 37.30 0.71
N ASP A 18 -0.64 37.63 -0.49
CA ASP A 18 -0.92 36.65 -1.56
C ASP A 18 0.26 36.56 -2.54
N VAL A 19 1.45 36.24 -2.01
CA VAL A 19 2.47 35.62 -2.85
C VAL A 19 2.33 34.12 -2.62
N PRO A 20 1.89 33.34 -3.63
CA PRO A 20 1.89 31.89 -3.52
C PRO A 20 3.29 31.45 -3.09
N ALA A 21 3.39 30.64 -2.04
CA ALA A 21 4.67 30.13 -1.60
C ALA A 21 5.37 29.46 -2.79
N ARG A 22 6.69 29.69 -2.96
CA ARG A 22 7.49 29.39 -4.17
C ARG A 22 7.21 28.04 -4.86
N PHE A 23 6.75 27.04 -4.10
CA PHE A 23 6.53 25.66 -4.54
C PHE A 23 5.06 25.21 -4.52
N HIS A 24 4.10 26.07 -4.20
CA HIS A 24 2.71 25.69 -3.96
C HIS A 24 1.75 26.40 -4.92
N ALA A 25 0.77 25.66 -5.43
CA ALA A 25 -0.33 26.22 -6.19
C ALA A 25 -1.23 27.09 -5.29
N SER A 26 -1.91 28.08 -5.88
CA SER A 26 -2.76 29.02 -5.13
C SER A 26 -4.15 28.48 -4.81
N SER A 27 -4.64 27.50 -5.57
CA SER A 27 -5.95 26.85 -5.38
C SER A 27 -5.99 25.44 -5.96
N THR A 28 -6.98 24.65 -5.56
CA THR A 28 -7.29 23.33 -6.14
C THR A 28 -7.48 23.42 -7.65
N ASP A 29 -8.28 24.37 -8.12
CA ASP A 29 -8.56 24.53 -9.56
C ASP A 29 -7.31 24.87 -10.36
N SER A 30 -6.46 25.76 -9.83
CA SER A 30 -5.21 26.13 -10.49
C SER A 30 -4.23 24.97 -10.59
N ALA A 31 -4.16 24.12 -9.55
CA ALA A 31 -3.28 22.96 -9.51
C ALA A 31 -3.74 21.90 -10.53
N ILE A 32 -5.04 21.57 -10.55
CA ILE A 32 -5.61 20.58 -11.48
C ILE A 32 -5.47 21.07 -12.93
N ALA A 33 -5.72 22.36 -13.19
CA ALA A 33 -5.56 22.93 -14.53
C ALA A 33 -4.10 22.85 -15.00
N ALA A 34 -3.14 23.22 -14.15
CA ALA A 34 -1.72 23.17 -14.47
C ALA A 34 -1.22 21.72 -14.68
N GLU A 35 -1.67 20.76 -13.86
CA GLU A 35 -1.34 19.35 -14.05
C GLU A 35 -1.90 18.83 -15.38
N ASN A 36 -3.15 19.16 -15.72
CA ASN A 36 -3.76 18.79 -17.00
C ASN A 36 -3.02 19.39 -18.21
N GLU A 37 -2.48 20.60 -18.09
CA GLU A 37 -1.76 21.27 -19.18
C GLU A 37 -0.34 20.72 -19.34
N TYR A 38 0.37 20.48 -18.23
CA TYR A 38 1.81 20.26 -18.25
C TYR A 38 2.26 18.83 -17.96
N ALA A 39 1.43 17.97 -17.39
CA ALA A 39 1.78 16.61 -17.01
C ALA A 39 1.18 15.55 -17.95
N ALA A 40 1.77 14.35 -17.93
CA ALA A 40 1.21 13.19 -18.63
C ALA A 40 -0.08 12.71 -17.94
N HIS A 41 -1.09 12.34 -18.72
CA HIS A 41 -2.41 11.92 -18.21
C HIS A 41 -2.48 10.43 -17.90
N ASN A 42 -1.50 9.93 -17.15
CA ASN A 42 -1.39 8.51 -16.80
C ASN A 42 -2.07 8.15 -15.46
N TYR A 43 -2.84 9.07 -14.87
CA TYR A 43 -3.68 8.86 -13.70
C TYR A 43 -5.05 9.52 -13.91
N HIS A 44 -6.06 9.06 -13.17
CA HIS A 44 -7.37 9.71 -13.07
C HIS A 44 -7.69 10.01 -11.59
N PRO A 45 -7.14 11.11 -11.03
CA PRO A 45 -7.29 11.43 -9.61
C PRO A 45 -8.72 11.84 -9.25
N LEU A 46 -9.12 11.59 -7.99
CA LEU A 46 -10.24 12.33 -7.42
C LEU A 46 -9.94 13.84 -7.47
N PRO A 47 -10.95 14.70 -7.72
CA PRO A 47 -10.73 16.15 -7.85
C PRO A 47 -10.51 16.81 -6.48
N VAL A 48 -9.37 16.51 -5.86
CA VAL A 48 -8.88 17.01 -4.57
C VAL A 48 -7.36 17.18 -4.65
N VAL A 49 -6.84 18.26 -4.06
CA VAL A 49 -5.40 18.58 -4.08
C VAL A 49 -4.89 18.56 -2.65
N PHE A 50 -3.81 17.84 -2.36
CA PHE A 50 -3.22 17.82 -1.01
C PHE A 50 -2.21 18.96 -0.90
N ALA A 51 -2.52 19.96 -0.07
CA ALA A 51 -1.63 21.08 0.23
C ALA A 51 -0.88 20.89 1.57
N ARG A 52 -1.48 20.17 2.52
CA ARG A 52 -0.90 19.85 3.83
C ARG A 52 -1.35 18.47 4.30
N GLY A 53 -0.50 17.76 5.01
CA GLY A 53 -0.83 16.49 5.68
C GLY A 53 -0.34 16.45 7.12
N GLN A 54 -1.08 15.79 8.01
CA GLN A 54 -0.69 15.55 9.40
C GLN A 54 -1.45 14.33 9.95
N GLY A 55 -0.72 13.28 10.33
CA GLY A 55 -1.32 12.03 10.80
C GLY A 55 -2.24 11.44 9.72
N ILE A 56 -3.50 11.23 10.05
CA ILE A 56 -4.51 10.72 9.10
C ILE A 56 -5.18 11.82 8.26
N HIS A 57 -4.90 13.09 8.56
CA HIS A 57 -5.61 14.21 7.97
C HIS A 57 -4.82 14.90 6.88
N VAL A 58 -5.54 15.41 5.89
CA VAL A 58 -5.01 16.21 4.79
C VAL A 58 -5.89 17.43 4.55
N TRP A 59 -5.30 18.51 4.03
CA TRP A 59 -5.99 19.74 3.72
C TRP A 59 -5.73 20.15 2.28
N ASP A 60 -6.76 20.65 1.62
CA ASP A 60 -6.64 21.31 0.32
C ASP A 60 -6.14 22.77 0.44
N PRO A 61 -5.75 23.43 -0.66
CA PRO A 61 -5.34 24.83 -0.65
C PRO A 61 -6.38 25.78 -0.03
N GLU A 62 -7.67 25.44 -0.15
CA GLU A 62 -8.78 26.20 0.44
C GLU A 62 -8.96 25.93 1.95
N GLY A 63 -8.17 25.02 2.54
CA GLY A 63 -8.17 24.68 3.95
C GLY A 63 -9.25 23.68 4.37
N ARG A 64 -9.94 23.02 3.43
CA ARG A 64 -10.89 21.96 3.77
C ARG A 64 -10.12 20.73 4.22
N GLN A 65 -10.54 20.17 5.34
CA GLN A 65 -9.92 19.00 5.93
C GLN A 65 -10.58 17.72 5.44
N TYR A 66 -9.76 16.71 5.15
CA TYR A 66 -10.20 15.36 4.86
C TYR A 66 -9.43 14.35 5.70
N MET A 67 -10.00 13.17 5.85
CA MET A 67 -9.37 12.00 6.41
C MET A 67 -8.91 11.09 5.26
N ASP A 68 -7.61 10.83 5.18
CA ASP A 68 -7.00 10.03 4.12
C ASP A 68 -7.10 8.53 4.43
N PHE A 69 -7.98 7.86 3.69
CA PHE A 69 -8.20 6.43 3.75
C PHE A 69 -7.53 5.67 2.62
N LEU A 70 -6.68 6.33 1.82
CA LEU A 70 -5.84 5.67 0.84
C LEU A 70 -4.42 5.47 1.40
N SER A 71 -3.93 6.42 2.20
CA SER A 71 -2.58 6.40 2.78
C SER A 71 -1.50 6.13 1.72
N ALA A 72 -1.68 6.72 0.53
CA ALA A 72 -0.91 6.47 -0.69
C ALA A 72 -0.64 4.97 -0.94
N TYR A 73 -1.71 4.17 -0.98
CA TYR A 73 -1.65 2.73 -1.22
C TYR A 73 -0.79 1.98 -0.19
N SER A 74 -0.93 2.34 1.10
CA SER A 74 -0.13 1.83 2.23
C SER A 74 1.34 2.29 2.26
N ALA A 75 1.67 3.46 1.72
CA ALA A 75 3.00 4.07 1.87
C ALA A 75 3.14 4.94 3.13
N VAL A 76 2.03 5.48 3.65
CA VAL A 76 2.03 6.43 4.77
C VAL A 76 1.47 5.76 6.03
N ASN A 77 2.00 4.58 6.39
CA ASN A 77 1.49 3.82 7.54
C ASN A 77 1.58 4.66 8.82
N GLN A 78 2.74 5.25 9.09
CA GLN A 78 3.08 6.09 10.25
C GLN A 78 2.36 7.46 10.27
N GLY A 79 1.56 7.77 9.26
CA GLY A 79 0.86 9.05 9.14
C GLY A 79 1.66 10.15 8.45
N HIS A 80 0.91 11.08 7.86
CA HIS A 80 1.45 12.19 7.10
C HIS A 80 2.34 13.08 7.97
N CYS A 81 3.53 13.39 7.46
CA CYS A 81 4.47 14.33 8.09
C CYS A 81 4.76 14.01 9.57
N HIS A 82 4.91 12.73 9.92
CA HIS A 82 5.23 12.32 11.30
C HIS A 82 6.45 13.12 11.83
N PRO A 83 6.34 13.84 12.97
CA PRO A 83 7.37 14.78 13.40
C PRO A 83 8.76 14.16 13.55
N GLU A 84 8.83 12.94 14.07
CA GLU A 84 10.08 12.21 14.23
C GLU A 84 10.71 11.78 12.89
N LEU A 85 9.90 11.53 11.85
CA LEU A 85 10.42 11.24 10.51
C LEU A 85 10.93 12.51 9.83
N VAL A 86 10.21 13.63 9.99
CA VAL A 86 10.65 14.94 9.49
C VAL A 86 11.98 15.32 10.12
N LYS A 87 12.13 15.14 11.44
CA LYS A 87 13.37 15.39 12.16
C LYS A 87 14.51 14.49 11.66
N ALA A 88 14.29 13.18 11.54
CA ALA A 88 15.30 12.25 11.04
C ALA A 88 15.77 12.60 9.62
N LEU A 89 14.82 12.98 8.74
CA LEU A 89 15.13 13.45 7.40
C LEU A 89 15.96 14.73 7.43
N ALA A 90 15.54 15.76 8.17
CA ALA A 90 16.22 17.04 8.23
C ALA A 90 17.63 16.93 8.82
N ASP A 91 17.78 16.21 9.93
CA ASP A 91 19.06 16.00 10.60
C ASP A 91 20.05 15.26 9.69
N GLN A 92 19.62 14.20 9.00
CA GLN A 92 20.48 13.46 8.09
C GLN A 92 20.78 14.26 6.82
N ALA A 93 19.83 15.03 6.30
CA ALA A 93 20.03 15.89 5.13
C ALA A 93 21.05 16.99 5.39
N ALA A 94 21.11 17.54 6.61
CA ALA A 94 22.12 18.50 7.03
C ALA A 94 23.53 17.89 7.17
N ARG A 95 23.64 16.55 7.25
CA ARG A 95 24.91 15.83 7.41
C ARG A 95 25.43 15.24 6.10
N LEU A 96 24.68 14.35 5.48
CA LEU A 96 25.06 13.66 4.24
C LEU A 96 23.84 13.00 3.59
N THR A 97 23.56 13.32 2.34
CA THR A 97 22.41 12.77 1.60
C THR A 97 22.78 11.56 0.74
N LEU A 98 23.88 11.65 0.00
CA LEU A 98 24.28 10.65 -1.00
C LEU A 98 25.81 10.52 -1.05
N SER A 99 26.31 9.29 -0.94
CA SER A 99 27.74 8.98 -1.06
C SER A 99 28.09 8.15 -2.29
N SER A 100 27.12 7.68 -3.08
CA SER A 100 27.25 6.50 -3.96
C SER A 100 27.62 5.23 -3.17
N ARG A 101 27.40 4.06 -3.79
CA ARG A 101 27.87 2.75 -3.31
C ARG A 101 29.36 2.50 -3.63
N ALA A 102 30.00 3.42 -4.35
CA ALA A 102 31.45 3.42 -4.58
C ALA A 102 32.26 3.78 -3.33
N PHE A 103 31.66 4.53 -2.40
CA PHE A 103 32.26 4.89 -1.11
C PHE A 103 31.42 4.31 0.03
N TYR A 104 32.08 3.92 1.11
CA TYR A 104 31.37 3.58 2.34
C TYR A 104 30.77 4.82 2.98
N ASN A 105 29.64 4.66 3.65
CA ASN A 105 29.08 5.64 4.57
C ASN A 105 28.75 4.94 5.89
N ASP A 106 28.55 5.73 6.94
CA ASP A 106 28.36 5.28 8.32
C ASP A 106 26.91 4.91 8.67
N VAL A 107 25.95 5.18 7.79
CA VAL A 107 24.50 4.95 8.02
C VAL A 107 24.01 3.64 7.41
N PHE A 108 24.38 3.36 6.15
CA PHE A 108 23.98 2.15 5.43
C PHE A 108 24.27 0.83 6.17
N PRO A 109 25.46 0.59 6.77
CA PRO A 109 25.70 -0.66 7.49
C PRO A 109 24.79 -0.82 8.71
N ARG A 110 24.43 0.27 9.41
CA ARG A 110 23.48 0.26 10.54
C ARG A 110 22.06 -0.03 10.07
N TRP A 111 21.65 0.57 8.95
CA TRP A 111 20.36 0.26 8.33
C TRP A 111 20.27 -1.21 7.93
N ALA A 112 21.33 -1.75 7.31
CA ALA A 112 21.35 -3.16 6.91
C ALA A 112 21.21 -4.10 8.12
N GLU A 113 21.87 -3.78 9.24
CA GLU A 113 21.75 -4.49 10.52
C GLU A 113 20.33 -4.43 11.11
N LYS A 114 19.73 -3.23 11.19
CA LYS A 114 18.36 -3.03 11.71
C LYS A 114 17.34 -3.79 10.86
N VAL A 115 17.36 -3.59 9.54
CA VAL A 115 16.38 -4.19 8.62
C VAL A 115 16.46 -5.71 8.65
N ARG A 116 17.65 -6.30 8.62
CA ARG A 116 17.77 -7.76 8.70
C ARG A 116 17.27 -8.33 10.03
N ALA A 117 17.44 -7.58 11.13
CA ALA A 117 17.00 -8.00 12.46
C ALA A 117 15.47 -7.95 12.58
N VAL A 118 14.86 -6.84 12.15
CA VAL A 118 13.40 -6.64 12.18
C VAL A 118 12.65 -7.72 11.41
N PHE A 119 13.12 -8.06 10.20
CA PHE A 119 12.43 -9.02 9.33
C PHE A 119 12.99 -10.44 9.43
N GLY A 120 14.05 -10.65 10.23
CA GLY A 120 14.64 -11.97 10.46
C GLY A 120 15.35 -12.59 9.25
N PHE A 121 15.93 -11.81 8.34
CA PHE A 121 16.68 -12.33 7.18
C PHE A 121 18.20 -12.23 7.35
N ASP A 122 18.95 -12.88 6.46
CA ASP A 122 20.41 -12.89 6.55
C ASP A 122 21.03 -11.64 5.92
N MET A 123 20.49 -11.22 4.77
CA MET A 123 21.06 -10.19 3.91
C MET A 123 19.95 -9.29 3.34
N VAL A 124 20.31 -8.05 3.05
CA VAL A 124 19.43 -7.05 2.43
C VAL A 124 20.15 -6.32 1.29
N LEU A 125 19.42 -6.06 0.21
CA LEU A 125 19.86 -5.24 -0.93
C LEU A 125 18.88 -4.06 -1.09
N PRO A 126 19.31 -2.81 -0.82
CA PRO A 126 18.45 -1.64 -0.96
C PRO A 126 18.28 -1.21 -2.41
N MET A 127 17.09 -0.70 -2.73
CA MET A 127 16.72 0.00 -3.96
C MET A 127 15.87 1.23 -3.58
N ASN A 128 15.17 1.86 -4.53
CA ASN A 128 14.42 3.11 -4.28
C ASN A 128 12.91 2.90 -4.39
N THR A 129 12.47 2.15 -5.40
CA THR A 129 11.04 1.88 -5.66
C THR A 129 10.69 0.41 -5.51
N GLY A 130 9.41 0.12 -5.30
CA GLY A 130 8.91 -1.25 -5.29
C GLY A 130 9.21 -2.02 -6.59
N ALA A 131 9.04 -1.36 -7.74
CA ALA A 131 9.35 -1.95 -9.04
C ALA A 131 10.84 -2.34 -9.17
N GLU A 132 11.76 -1.52 -8.66
CA GLU A 132 13.18 -1.89 -8.62
C GLU A 132 13.46 -3.07 -7.69
N ALA A 133 12.75 -3.19 -6.56
CA ALA A 133 12.89 -4.35 -5.67
C ALA A 133 12.42 -5.63 -6.36
N VAL A 134 11.31 -5.59 -7.10
CA VAL A 134 10.81 -6.71 -7.92
C VAL A 134 11.81 -7.09 -9.00
N GLU A 135 12.30 -6.12 -9.80
CA GLU A 135 13.34 -6.35 -10.82
C GLU A 135 14.58 -7.01 -10.21
N THR A 136 14.98 -6.54 -9.03
CA THR A 136 16.13 -7.06 -8.30
C THR A 136 15.90 -8.49 -7.83
N ALA A 137 14.74 -8.80 -7.24
CA ALA A 137 14.40 -10.14 -6.79
C ALA A 137 14.35 -11.13 -7.96
N ILE A 138 13.79 -10.74 -9.10
CA ILE A 138 13.73 -11.57 -10.32
C ILE A 138 15.14 -11.80 -10.88
N LYS A 139 16.00 -10.77 -10.91
CA LYS A 139 17.41 -10.92 -11.31
C LYS A 139 18.17 -11.86 -10.39
N ILE A 140 17.98 -11.75 -9.07
CA ILE A 140 18.57 -12.66 -8.08
C ILE A 140 18.10 -14.09 -8.35
N ALA A 141 16.79 -14.31 -8.49
CA ALA A 141 16.22 -15.63 -8.73
C ALA A 141 16.79 -16.28 -9.99
N ARG A 142 16.83 -15.56 -11.12
CA ARG A 142 17.41 -16.07 -12.37
C ARG A 142 18.89 -16.40 -12.22
N LYS A 143 19.67 -15.48 -11.63
CA LYS A 143 21.12 -15.70 -11.43
C LYS A 143 21.38 -16.88 -10.51
N TRP A 144 20.58 -17.04 -9.45
CA TRP A 144 20.61 -18.20 -8.56
C TRP A 144 20.23 -19.49 -9.29
N ALA A 145 19.20 -19.47 -10.15
CA ALA A 145 18.80 -20.64 -10.91
C ALA A 145 19.92 -21.13 -11.84
N TYR A 146 20.65 -20.21 -12.47
CA TYR A 146 21.78 -20.57 -13.33
C TYR A 146 23.02 -21.01 -12.54
N LYS A 147 23.38 -20.31 -11.47
CA LYS A 147 24.64 -20.56 -10.73
C LYS A 147 24.55 -21.66 -9.69
N VAL A 148 23.37 -21.84 -9.09
CA VAL A 148 23.17 -22.71 -7.92
C VAL A 148 22.27 -23.89 -8.27
N LYS A 149 21.08 -23.63 -8.84
CA LYS A 149 20.14 -24.70 -9.21
C LYS A 149 20.61 -25.51 -10.44
N GLY A 150 21.39 -24.90 -11.33
CA GLY A 150 21.92 -25.54 -12.53
C GLY A 150 20.97 -25.53 -13.73
N VAL A 151 20.02 -24.58 -13.77
CA VAL A 151 19.16 -24.38 -14.94
C VAL A 151 20.02 -23.98 -16.15
N PRO A 152 19.78 -24.50 -17.37
CA PRO A 152 20.51 -24.08 -18.56
C PRO A 152 20.37 -22.58 -18.83
N GLN A 153 21.44 -21.96 -19.33
CA GLN A 153 21.44 -20.51 -19.60
C GLN A 153 20.29 -20.10 -20.53
N GLY A 154 19.61 -19.01 -20.17
CA GLY A 154 18.46 -18.48 -20.91
C GLY A 154 17.14 -19.24 -20.70
N LYS A 155 17.11 -20.31 -19.88
CA LYS A 155 15.90 -21.14 -19.66
C LYS A 155 15.18 -20.87 -18.33
N ALA A 156 15.69 -20.00 -17.46
CA ALA A 156 15.09 -19.77 -16.16
C ALA A 156 13.69 -19.13 -16.25
N LEU A 157 12.68 -19.88 -15.80
CA LEU A 157 11.29 -19.44 -15.72
C LEU A 157 11.04 -18.70 -14.40
N VAL A 158 10.20 -17.65 -14.44
CA VAL A 158 9.66 -17.02 -13.24
C VAL A 158 8.16 -16.89 -13.41
N PHE A 159 7.42 -17.48 -12.48
CA PHE A 159 5.96 -17.47 -12.51
C PHE A 159 5.37 -16.50 -11.49
N SER A 160 4.26 -15.87 -11.87
CA SER A 160 3.33 -15.20 -10.97
C SER A 160 1.91 -15.72 -11.25
N VAL A 161 0.91 -15.04 -10.72
CA VAL A 161 -0.51 -15.38 -10.81
C VAL A 161 -1.29 -14.33 -11.58
N GLN A 162 -2.47 -14.70 -12.06
CA GLN A 162 -3.44 -13.78 -12.65
C GLN A 162 -3.71 -12.58 -11.72
N ASP A 163 -3.90 -11.40 -12.31
CA ASP A 163 -4.27 -10.13 -11.65
C ASP A 163 -3.20 -9.52 -10.73
N ASN A 164 -1.96 -10.05 -10.78
CA ASN A 164 -0.84 -9.50 -10.03
C ASN A 164 -0.57 -8.01 -10.34
N PHE A 165 0.08 -7.34 -9.39
CA PHE A 165 0.70 -6.04 -9.60
C PHE A 165 2.07 -5.99 -8.92
N HIS A 166 3.12 -6.10 -9.73
CA HIS A 166 4.51 -6.03 -9.27
C HIS A 166 5.25 -4.78 -9.79
N GLY A 167 4.50 -3.77 -10.26
CA GLY A 167 5.01 -2.52 -10.80
C GLY A 167 4.73 -2.32 -12.30
N ARG A 168 5.44 -1.36 -12.91
CA ARG A 168 5.18 -0.89 -14.28
C ARG A 168 6.42 -0.96 -15.20
N THR A 169 7.50 -1.63 -14.78
CA THR A 169 8.67 -1.87 -15.64
C THR A 169 8.38 -2.97 -16.66
N MET A 170 9.21 -3.10 -17.69
CA MET A 170 9.06 -4.16 -18.71
C MET A 170 8.96 -5.56 -18.10
N THR A 171 9.74 -5.89 -17.06
CA THR A 171 9.63 -7.19 -16.38
C THR A 171 8.32 -7.33 -15.63
N ALA A 172 7.89 -6.29 -14.89
CA ALA A 172 6.66 -6.33 -14.12
C ALA A 172 5.42 -6.47 -15.03
N ILE A 173 5.35 -5.71 -16.13
CA ILE A 173 4.23 -5.85 -17.07
C ILE A 173 4.30 -7.16 -17.86
N SER A 174 5.47 -7.80 -17.98
CA SER A 174 5.59 -9.15 -18.53
C SER A 174 4.94 -10.22 -17.64
N LEU A 175 4.94 -10.02 -16.30
CA LEU A 175 4.22 -10.86 -15.35
C LEU A 175 2.70 -10.64 -15.39
N SER A 176 2.27 -9.42 -15.72
CA SER A 176 0.86 -9.02 -15.67
C SER A 176 -0.02 -9.85 -16.60
N THR A 177 -1.30 -9.98 -16.24
CA THR A 177 -2.40 -10.45 -17.11
C THR A 177 -3.33 -9.32 -17.52
N ASP A 178 -3.12 -8.12 -17.01
CA ASP A 178 -3.95 -6.93 -17.25
C ASP A 178 -3.59 -6.28 -18.60
N PRO A 179 -4.53 -6.22 -19.57
CA PRO A 179 -4.30 -5.60 -20.87
C PRO A 179 -3.93 -4.12 -20.78
N GLU A 180 -4.52 -3.35 -19.86
CA GLU A 180 -4.19 -1.91 -19.71
C GLU A 180 -2.73 -1.70 -19.29
N SER A 181 -2.17 -2.66 -18.56
CA SER A 181 -0.76 -2.64 -18.17
C SER A 181 0.18 -3.09 -19.29
N ARG A 182 -0.31 -3.80 -20.31
CA ARG A 182 0.51 -4.54 -21.28
C ARG A 182 0.45 -3.98 -22.68
N ASP A 183 -0.74 -3.64 -23.15
CA ASP A 183 -1.00 -3.35 -24.56
C ASP A 183 -0.05 -2.27 -25.10
N ASN A 184 0.49 -2.53 -26.29
CA ASN A 184 1.41 -1.65 -27.02
C ASN A 184 2.81 -1.41 -26.40
N TYR A 185 3.24 -2.20 -25.39
CA TYR A 185 4.61 -2.12 -24.85
C TYR A 185 5.56 -3.24 -25.32
N GLY A 186 5.07 -4.23 -26.07
CA GLY A 186 5.85 -5.41 -26.47
C GLY A 186 7.04 -5.12 -27.41
N PRO A 187 7.98 -6.08 -27.56
CA PRO A 187 7.96 -7.45 -27.01
C PRO A 187 8.28 -7.53 -25.51
N TYR A 188 7.70 -8.52 -24.83
CA TYR A 188 7.84 -8.74 -23.39
C TYR A 188 9.08 -9.58 -23.03
N VAL A 189 9.48 -9.54 -21.76
CA VAL A 189 10.62 -10.31 -21.25
C VAL A 189 10.30 -11.81 -21.33
N PRO A 190 11.08 -12.62 -22.07
CA PRO A 190 10.79 -14.04 -22.24
C PRO A 190 10.94 -14.80 -20.91
N ASN A 191 10.25 -15.95 -20.79
CA ASN A 191 10.32 -16.86 -19.64
C ASN A 191 9.91 -16.22 -18.31
N ILE A 192 9.04 -15.21 -18.36
CA ILE A 192 8.42 -14.55 -17.21
C ILE A 192 6.94 -14.39 -17.54
N GLY A 193 6.06 -14.78 -16.62
CA GLY A 193 4.62 -14.60 -16.84
C GLY A 193 3.74 -15.22 -15.77
N ALA A 194 2.44 -15.04 -15.95
CA ALA A 194 1.39 -15.65 -15.15
C ALA A 194 0.60 -16.73 -15.93
N TYR A 195 1.22 -17.34 -16.94
CA TYR A 195 0.60 -18.37 -17.79
C TYR A 195 1.44 -19.64 -17.79
N SER A 196 0.75 -20.79 -17.77
CA SER A 196 1.37 -22.10 -17.94
C SER A 196 1.93 -22.26 -19.36
N PRO A 197 3.24 -22.53 -19.54
CA PRO A 197 3.80 -22.78 -20.86
C PRO A 197 3.22 -24.04 -21.54
N SER A 198 2.72 -24.99 -20.74
CA SER A 198 2.12 -26.24 -21.26
C SER A 198 0.72 -26.05 -21.80
N THR A 199 -0.10 -25.23 -21.13
CA THR A 199 -1.55 -25.14 -21.42
C THR A 199 -2.00 -23.79 -21.97
N GLY A 200 -1.16 -22.76 -21.86
CA GLY A 200 -1.52 -21.38 -22.23
C GLY A 200 -2.53 -20.73 -21.30
N LYS A 201 -2.95 -21.41 -20.23
CA LYS A 201 -3.92 -20.90 -19.25
C LYS A 201 -3.22 -20.03 -18.22
N ALA A 202 -3.92 -19.02 -17.72
CA ALA A 202 -3.44 -18.21 -16.60
C ALA A 202 -3.35 -19.07 -15.32
N ILE A 203 -2.33 -18.85 -14.52
CA ILE A 203 -2.18 -19.44 -13.19
C ILE A 203 -3.04 -18.60 -12.25
N ARG A 204 -4.20 -19.11 -11.80
CA ARG A 204 -5.13 -18.30 -11.00
C ARG A 204 -4.58 -18.06 -9.59
N TYR A 205 -4.82 -16.87 -9.06
CA TYR A 205 -4.55 -16.60 -7.65
C TYR A 205 -5.46 -17.45 -6.75
N ASN A 206 -4.98 -17.79 -5.56
CA ASN A 206 -5.66 -18.70 -4.63
C ASN A 206 -6.00 -20.07 -5.24
N ASN A 207 -5.24 -20.55 -6.23
CA ASN A 207 -5.43 -21.85 -6.85
C ASN A 207 -4.13 -22.67 -6.82
N ILE A 208 -4.05 -23.60 -5.86
CA ILE A 208 -2.86 -24.44 -5.70
C ILE A 208 -2.71 -25.47 -6.82
N ALA A 209 -3.80 -25.95 -7.41
CA ALA A 209 -3.74 -26.94 -8.49
C ALA A 209 -3.08 -26.36 -9.75
N ASP A 210 -3.35 -25.10 -10.08
CA ASP A 210 -2.72 -24.42 -11.22
C ASP A 210 -1.19 -24.27 -10.99
N LEU A 211 -0.77 -23.92 -9.78
CA LEU A 211 0.66 -23.83 -9.42
C LEU A 211 1.33 -25.21 -9.43
N GLU A 212 0.66 -26.23 -8.89
CA GLU A 212 1.15 -27.61 -8.90
C GLU A 212 1.34 -28.13 -10.33
N GLU A 213 0.35 -27.94 -11.23
CA GLU A 213 0.46 -28.31 -12.65
C GLU A 213 1.72 -27.72 -13.30
N VAL A 214 1.95 -26.42 -13.08
CA VAL A 214 3.09 -25.71 -13.69
C VAL A 214 4.41 -26.17 -13.09
N LEU A 215 4.49 -26.38 -11.77
CA LEU A 215 5.74 -26.80 -11.13
C LEU A 215 6.06 -28.29 -11.35
N GLU A 216 5.06 -29.17 -11.48
CA GLU A 216 5.30 -30.56 -11.89
C GLU A 216 5.86 -30.63 -13.33
N ALA A 217 5.37 -29.80 -14.24
CA ALA A 217 5.84 -29.77 -15.62
C ALA A 217 7.19 -29.05 -15.80
N HIS A 218 7.36 -27.90 -15.14
CA HIS A 218 8.45 -26.94 -15.42
C HIS A 218 9.33 -26.62 -14.19
N GLY A 219 9.10 -27.28 -13.06
CA GLY A 219 9.78 -26.98 -11.79
C GLY A 219 11.30 -27.06 -11.87
N LYS A 220 11.85 -27.94 -12.71
CA LYS A 220 13.31 -28.07 -12.93
C LYS A 220 13.93 -26.80 -13.53
N GLU A 221 13.20 -26.09 -14.40
CA GLU A 221 13.67 -24.86 -15.07
C GLU A 221 13.17 -23.59 -14.37
N THR A 222 12.26 -23.73 -13.40
CA THR A 222 11.68 -22.60 -12.66
C THR A 222 12.64 -22.07 -11.62
N ALA A 223 12.97 -20.79 -11.72
CA ALA A 223 13.80 -20.08 -10.75
C ALA A 223 12.99 -19.67 -9.51
N ALA A 224 11.82 -19.07 -9.74
CA ALA A 224 11.00 -18.53 -8.66
C ALA A 224 9.51 -18.52 -8.99
N PHE A 225 8.72 -18.52 -7.93
CA PHE A 225 7.32 -18.11 -7.92
C PHE A 225 7.22 -16.82 -7.10
N ILE A 226 6.74 -15.74 -7.72
CA ILE A 226 6.51 -14.44 -7.07
C ILE A 226 5.01 -14.21 -6.87
N VAL A 227 4.62 -13.85 -5.66
CA VAL A 227 3.21 -13.68 -5.31
C VAL A 227 3.01 -12.63 -4.21
N GLU A 228 1.93 -11.87 -4.30
CA GLU A 228 1.47 -11.00 -3.21
C GLU A 228 0.75 -11.86 -2.15
N PRO A 229 1.07 -11.72 -0.84
CA PRO A 229 0.33 -12.42 0.22
C PRO A 229 -1.17 -12.09 0.25
N ILE A 230 -1.53 -10.87 -0.18
CA ILE A 230 -2.89 -10.42 -0.49
C ILE A 230 -2.74 -9.56 -1.74
N GLN A 231 -3.46 -9.87 -2.83
CA GLN A 231 -3.38 -9.04 -4.03
C GLN A 231 -4.01 -7.69 -3.79
N GLY A 232 -3.18 -6.65 -3.80
CA GLY A 232 -3.56 -5.28 -3.50
C GLY A 232 -4.40 -4.65 -4.60
N GLU A 233 -3.77 -4.50 -5.75
CA GLU A 233 -4.34 -3.88 -6.95
C GLU A 233 -5.26 -4.83 -7.73
N ALA A 234 -5.47 -6.08 -7.30
CA ALA A 234 -6.63 -6.89 -7.73
C ALA A 234 -7.87 -6.61 -6.87
N GLY A 235 -7.71 -5.72 -5.90
CA GLY A 235 -8.73 -5.30 -4.99
C GLY A 235 -8.76 -6.08 -3.68
N VAL A 236 -7.62 -6.09 -2.98
CA VAL A 236 -7.45 -6.70 -1.64
C VAL A 236 -8.09 -8.09 -1.61
N VAL A 237 -7.65 -8.94 -2.55
CA VAL A 237 -8.10 -10.33 -2.63
C VAL A 237 -7.31 -11.10 -1.59
N VAL A 238 -7.99 -11.47 -0.49
CA VAL A 238 -7.40 -12.28 0.57
C VAL A 238 -7.51 -13.75 0.14
N PRO A 239 -6.39 -14.50 0.05
CA PRO A 239 -6.44 -15.91 -0.31
C PRO A 239 -6.93 -16.76 0.87
N ASP A 240 -7.15 -18.05 0.62
CA ASP A 240 -7.43 -19.02 1.67
C ASP A 240 -6.22 -19.08 2.62
N ASP A 241 -6.47 -19.31 3.92
CA ASP A 241 -5.41 -19.22 4.94
C ASP A 241 -4.26 -20.22 4.71
N ASP A 242 -4.51 -21.32 4.01
CA ASP A 242 -3.51 -22.34 3.69
C ASP A 242 -2.86 -22.20 2.30
N TYR A 243 -3.26 -21.21 1.50
CA TYR A 243 -2.73 -21.01 0.14
C TYR A 243 -1.21 -20.78 0.15
N LEU A 244 -0.74 -19.79 0.91
CA LEU A 244 0.67 -19.41 0.87
C LEU A 244 1.57 -20.50 1.48
N SER A 245 1.09 -21.24 2.49
CA SER A 245 1.82 -22.37 3.08
C SER A 245 1.92 -23.56 2.12
N LYS A 246 0.85 -23.88 1.37
CA LYS A 246 0.88 -24.87 0.30
C LYS A 246 1.78 -24.44 -0.87
N ALA A 247 1.72 -23.18 -1.29
CA ALA A 247 2.58 -22.64 -2.34
C ALA A 247 4.06 -22.74 -1.94
N HIS A 248 4.40 -22.41 -0.69
CA HIS A 248 5.75 -22.57 -0.14
C HIS A 248 6.21 -24.04 -0.15
N ALA A 249 5.35 -24.97 0.27
CA ALA A 249 5.66 -26.40 0.25
C ALA A 249 5.92 -26.93 -1.17
N LEU A 250 5.12 -26.50 -2.16
CA LEU A 250 5.32 -26.83 -3.57
C LEU A 250 6.63 -26.24 -4.14
N CYS A 251 6.90 -24.97 -3.84
CA CYS A 251 8.15 -24.33 -4.25
C CYS A 251 9.36 -25.10 -3.69
N LYS A 252 9.32 -25.45 -2.41
CA LYS A 252 10.36 -26.25 -1.75
C LYS A 252 10.55 -27.63 -2.38
N LYS A 253 9.44 -28.35 -2.68
CA LYS A 253 9.47 -29.66 -3.36
C LYS A 253 10.26 -29.62 -4.67
N HIS A 254 10.12 -28.52 -5.42
CA HIS A 254 10.72 -28.35 -6.75
C HIS A 254 12.03 -27.54 -6.75
N ASN A 255 12.57 -27.22 -5.56
CA ASN A 255 13.72 -26.32 -5.39
C ASN A 255 13.53 -24.99 -6.16
N VAL A 256 12.36 -24.38 -6.02
CA VAL A 256 11.97 -23.10 -6.60
C VAL A 256 11.93 -22.07 -5.46
N LEU A 257 12.46 -20.86 -5.70
CA LEU A 257 12.43 -19.82 -4.68
C LEU A 257 11.02 -19.24 -4.56
N LEU A 258 10.49 -19.16 -3.33
CA LEU A 258 9.28 -18.38 -3.07
C LEU A 258 9.65 -16.92 -2.80
N ILE A 259 9.11 -16.00 -3.60
CA ILE A 259 9.23 -14.56 -3.42
C ILE A 259 7.88 -14.01 -2.98
N CYS A 260 7.79 -13.48 -1.77
CA CYS A 260 6.60 -12.75 -1.35
C CYS A 260 6.77 -11.25 -1.61
N ASP A 261 5.88 -10.69 -2.42
CA ASP A 261 5.80 -9.26 -2.63
C ASP A 261 5.05 -8.59 -1.48
N GLU A 262 5.80 -8.06 -0.52
CA GLU A 262 5.29 -7.45 0.70
C GLU A 262 5.36 -5.91 0.63
N ILE A 263 5.50 -5.35 -0.57
CA ILE A 263 5.59 -3.90 -0.77
C ILE A 263 4.36 -3.19 -0.22
N GLN A 264 3.15 -3.75 -0.40
CA GLN A 264 1.91 -3.19 0.14
C GLN A 264 1.44 -3.87 1.43
N THR A 265 1.65 -5.18 1.58
CA THR A 265 1.08 -5.97 2.68
C THR A 265 1.95 -6.00 3.94
N GLY A 266 3.24 -5.67 3.80
CA GLY A 266 4.19 -5.66 4.89
C GLY A 266 4.17 -4.38 5.73
N ILE A 267 5.17 -4.25 6.59
CA ILE A 267 5.37 -3.12 7.51
C ILE A 267 4.12 -2.89 8.38
N GLY A 268 3.62 -3.95 9.03
CA GLY A 268 2.55 -3.87 10.02
C GLY A 268 1.14 -3.72 9.45
N ARG A 269 0.98 -3.45 8.14
CA ARG A 269 -0.30 -3.12 7.49
C ARG A 269 -1.39 -4.15 7.77
N THR A 270 -1.04 -5.44 7.73
CA THR A 270 -1.98 -6.56 7.89
C THR A 270 -2.11 -7.06 9.32
N GLY A 271 -1.55 -6.34 10.30
CA GLY A 271 -1.50 -6.79 11.70
C GLY A 271 -0.28 -7.65 12.05
N ARG A 272 0.64 -7.84 11.09
CA ARG A 272 1.95 -8.49 11.27
C ARG A 272 3.02 -7.68 10.53
N MET A 273 4.29 -7.80 10.92
CA MET A 273 5.36 -7.05 10.25
C MET A 273 5.51 -7.48 8.79
N LEU A 274 5.39 -8.78 8.51
CA LEU A 274 5.20 -9.33 7.18
C LEU A 274 3.86 -10.07 7.13
N CYS A 275 3.07 -9.90 6.08
CA CYS A 275 1.79 -10.59 5.94
C CYS A 275 1.96 -12.11 5.84
N SER A 276 3.06 -12.57 5.26
CA SER A 276 3.42 -13.99 5.15
C SER A 276 3.57 -14.71 6.50
N GLU A 277 3.78 -13.97 7.60
CA GLU A 277 3.79 -14.53 8.96
C GLU A 277 2.43 -15.15 9.35
N TRP A 278 1.32 -14.65 8.81
CA TRP A 278 -0.01 -15.24 9.02
C TRP A 278 -0.09 -16.70 8.56
N SER A 279 0.70 -17.07 7.54
CA SER A 279 0.75 -18.44 7.01
C SER A 279 1.83 -19.29 7.67
N GLY A 280 2.54 -18.77 8.67
CA GLY A 280 3.58 -19.51 9.40
C GLY A 280 4.79 -19.89 8.54
N ILE A 281 5.05 -19.15 7.46
CA ILE A 281 6.17 -19.40 6.56
C ILE A 281 7.24 -18.31 6.65
N LYS A 282 8.45 -18.66 6.19
CA LYS A 282 9.50 -17.71 5.88
C LYS A 282 9.84 -17.83 4.39
N PRO A 283 9.44 -16.88 3.54
CA PRO A 283 9.77 -16.90 2.12
C PRO A 283 11.28 -16.91 1.88
N ASP A 284 11.73 -17.41 0.72
CA ASP A 284 13.16 -17.35 0.36
C ASP A 284 13.63 -15.92 0.13
N MET A 285 12.73 -15.08 -0.43
CA MET A 285 12.93 -13.65 -0.60
C MET A 285 11.65 -12.87 -0.29
N VAL A 286 11.82 -11.64 0.21
CA VAL A 286 10.73 -10.66 0.30
C VAL A 286 11.15 -9.36 -0.37
N THR A 287 10.20 -8.72 -1.07
CA THR A 287 10.36 -7.34 -1.55
C THR A 287 9.59 -6.39 -0.64
N LEU A 288 10.26 -5.32 -0.20
CA LEU A 288 9.69 -4.27 0.63
C LEU A 288 9.83 -2.91 -0.07
N GLY A 289 8.93 -1.98 0.23
CA GLY A 289 8.93 -0.62 -0.28
C GLY A 289 7.98 0.24 0.54
N LYS A 290 7.39 1.28 -0.09
CA LYS A 290 6.27 2.05 0.46
C LYS A 290 6.51 2.49 1.93
N ALA A 291 5.86 1.83 2.89
CA ALA A 291 5.89 2.18 4.30
C ALA A 291 7.24 1.94 5.01
N ILE A 292 8.22 1.30 4.37
CA ILE A 292 9.56 1.08 4.96
C ILE A 292 10.29 2.39 5.33
N SER A 293 9.86 3.52 4.78
CA SER A 293 10.33 4.88 5.10
C SER A 293 9.19 5.82 5.55
N GLY A 294 8.02 5.27 5.85
CA GLY A 294 6.81 6.02 6.23
C GLY A 294 6.37 7.07 5.22
N GLY A 295 6.60 6.81 3.93
CA GLY A 295 6.16 7.71 2.84
C GLY A 295 6.99 8.99 2.72
N MET A 296 8.04 9.13 3.52
CA MET A 296 8.85 10.36 3.59
C MET A 296 9.99 10.39 2.54
N TYR A 297 10.51 9.22 2.16
CA TYR A 297 11.60 9.11 1.18
C TYR A 297 11.52 7.80 0.39
N PRO A 298 11.79 7.76 -0.94
CA PRO A 298 11.78 6.52 -1.70
C PRO A 298 12.84 5.53 -1.20
N VAL A 299 12.39 4.43 -0.60
CA VAL A 299 13.24 3.32 -0.15
C VAL A 299 12.52 2.02 -0.48
N SER A 300 13.26 1.06 -1.00
CA SER A 300 12.81 -0.32 -1.15
C SER A 300 13.95 -1.28 -0.85
N ALA A 301 13.63 -2.56 -0.67
CA ALA A 301 14.62 -3.56 -0.33
C ALA A 301 14.21 -4.94 -0.81
N VAL A 302 15.22 -5.75 -1.14
CA VAL A 302 15.08 -7.20 -1.23
C VAL A 302 15.79 -7.81 -0.04
N LEU A 303 15.10 -8.66 0.72
CA LEU A 303 15.70 -9.47 1.77
C LEU A 303 15.69 -10.93 1.35
N ALA A 304 16.76 -11.65 1.68
CA ALA A 304 16.89 -13.06 1.34
C ALA A 304 17.85 -13.80 2.28
N ARG A 305 17.85 -15.14 2.17
CA ARG A 305 18.92 -15.98 2.72
C ARG A 305 20.27 -15.66 2.06
N ARG A 306 21.35 -15.89 2.79
CA ARG A 306 22.72 -15.54 2.35
C ARG A 306 23.10 -16.20 1.03
N ASP A 307 22.83 -17.49 0.88
CA ASP A 307 23.14 -18.28 -0.32
C ASP A 307 22.35 -17.86 -1.56
N VAL A 308 21.17 -17.25 -1.38
CA VAL A 308 20.38 -16.66 -2.46
C VAL A 308 20.92 -15.27 -2.82
N MET A 309 21.18 -14.41 -1.83
CA MET A 309 21.62 -13.02 -2.07
C MET A 309 23.03 -12.92 -2.67
N LEU A 310 23.96 -13.78 -2.22
CA LEU A 310 25.38 -13.67 -2.59
C LEU A 310 25.69 -14.07 -4.04
N VAL A 311 24.69 -14.47 -4.83
CA VAL A 311 24.86 -14.54 -6.28
C VAL A 311 25.03 -13.15 -6.90
N VAL A 312 24.62 -12.07 -6.23
CA VAL A 312 24.88 -10.69 -6.65
C VAL A 312 26.31 -10.31 -6.28
N GLU A 313 27.17 -10.24 -7.30
CA GLU A 313 28.60 -9.95 -7.17
C GLU A 313 28.89 -8.50 -7.57
N PRO A 314 30.03 -7.93 -7.13
CA PRO A 314 30.46 -6.59 -7.55
C PRO A 314 30.36 -6.41 -9.07
N GLY A 315 29.74 -5.31 -9.49
CA GLY A 315 29.54 -4.96 -10.91
C GLY A 315 28.34 -5.61 -11.59
N THR A 316 27.64 -6.57 -10.96
CA THR A 316 26.52 -7.29 -11.60
C THR A 316 25.14 -6.70 -11.32
N HIS A 317 25.06 -5.78 -10.34
CA HIS A 317 23.87 -5.01 -10.00
C HIS A 317 24.31 -3.69 -9.34
N GLY A 318 23.49 -2.63 -9.45
CA GLY A 318 23.76 -1.36 -8.80
C GLY A 318 22.58 -0.39 -8.91
N SER A 319 22.60 0.62 -8.05
CA SER A 319 21.65 1.73 -8.05
C SER A 319 22.35 2.97 -7.52
N THR A 320 22.14 4.13 -8.15
CA THR A 320 22.75 5.40 -7.73
C THR A 320 22.28 5.79 -6.32
N TYR A 321 20.97 5.70 -6.07
CA TYR A 321 20.34 6.10 -4.82
C TYR A 321 20.10 4.92 -3.86
N GLY A 322 20.22 3.67 -4.32
CA GLY A 322 20.01 2.49 -3.49
C GLY A 322 20.98 2.44 -2.31
N GLY A 323 20.45 2.52 -1.09
CA GLY A 323 21.23 2.51 0.15
C GLY A 323 21.91 3.85 0.48
N ASN A 324 21.37 4.96 -0.03
CA ASN A 324 21.85 6.28 0.33
C ASN A 324 21.62 6.58 1.83
N PRO A 325 22.51 7.35 2.50
CA PRO A 325 22.40 7.64 3.93
C PRO A 325 21.07 8.28 4.36
N LEU A 326 20.49 9.17 3.54
CA LEU A 326 19.23 9.85 3.87
C LEU A 326 18.07 8.87 3.99
N GLY A 327 17.85 8.06 2.95
CA GLY A 327 16.82 7.02 2.95
C GLY A 327 17.05 5.98 4.05
N CYS A 328 18.31 5.62 4.32
CA CYS A 328 18.65 4.70 5.41
C CYS A 328 18.25 5.25 6.79
N ALA A 329 18.58 6.50 7.11
CA ALA A 329 18.22 7.11 8.39
C ALA A 329 16.70 7.21 8.58
N VAL A 330 16.00 7.70 7.55
CA VAL A 330 14.53 7.83 7.56
C VAL A 330 13.86 6.46 7.72
N SER A 331 14.37 5.44 7.02
CA SER A 331 13.83 4.08 7.11
C SER A 331 14.06 3.43 8.48
N MET A 332 15.23 3.62 9.11
CA MET A 332 15.44 3.13 10.47
C MET A 332 14.44 3.75 11.44
N ARG A 333 14.26 5.08 11.40
CA ARG A 333 13.28 5.77 12.25
C ARG A 333 11.85 5.32 11.99
N ALA A 334 11.49 5.11 10.72
CA ALA A 334 10.17 4.62 10.34
C ALA A 334 9.87 3.23 10.91
N LEU A 335 10.86 2.34 10.98
CA LEU A 335 10.72 1.01 11.58
C LEU A 335 10.70 1.06 13.11
N GLU A 336 11.43 1.99 13.74
CA GLU A 336 11.37 2.20 15.20
C GLU A 336 9.99 2.68 15.65
N ILE A 337 9.39 3.63 14.91
CA ILE A 337 8.02 4.12 15.20
C ILE A 337 6.99 2.99 15.17
N MET A 338 7.13 2.01 14.27
CA MET A 338 6.23 0.85 14.23
C MET A 338 6.20 0.07 15.55
N GLU A 339 7.35 -0.02 16.23
CA GLU A 339 7.51 -0.71 17.52
C GLU A 339 7.11 0.20 18.69
N GLU A 340 7.61 1.44 18.71
CA GLU A 340 7.35 2.42 19.79
C GLU A 340 5.87 2.75 19.97
N GLU A 341 5.11 2.79 18.87
CA GLU A 341 3.68 3.13 18.87
C GLU A 341 2.77 1.90 18.74
N ASP A 342 3.33 0.69 18.74
CA ASP A 342 2.61 -0.59 18.63
C ASP A 342 1.65 -0.62 17.42
N LEU A 343 2.09 -0.05 16.30
CA LEU A 343 1.26 0.19 15.13
C LEU A 343 0.75 -1.13 14.54
N THR A 344 1.56 -2.18 14.56
CA THR A 344 1.17 -3.51 14.08
C THR A 344 -0.05 -4.06 14.84
N ALA A 345 -0.06 -4.00 16.18
CA ALA A 345 -1.21 -4.48 16.96
C ALA A 345 -2.44 -3.57 16.81
N GLN A 346 -2.24 -2.26 16.67
CA GLN A 346 -3.33 -1.34 16.34
C GLN A 346 -3.97 -1.68 14.99
N ALA A 347 -3.18 -2.14 14.01
CA ALA A 347 -3.69 -2.48 12.69
C ALA A 347 -4.63 -3.67 12.76
N GLU A 348 -4.24 -4.70 13.52
CA GLU A 348 -5.07 -5.86 13.76
C GLU A 348 -6.39 -5.47 14.46
N ARG A 349 -6.28 -4.75 15.58
CA ARG A 349 -7.44 -4.35 16.39
C ARG A 349 -8.42 -3.46 15.62
N LEU A 350 -7.92 -2.38 15.02
CA LEU A 350 -8.75 -1.42 14.27
C LEU A 350 -9.30 -2.04 12.99
N GLY A 351 -8.54 -2.93 12.37
CA GLY A 351 -8.97 -3.69 11.20
C GLY A 351 -10.18 -4.55 11.48
N TRP A 352 -10.17 -5.26 12.61
CA TRP A 352 -11.30 -6.05 13.07
C TRP A 352 -12.52 -5.16 13.35
N ILE A 353 -12.35 -4.07 14.13
CA ILE A 353 -13.44 -3.12 14.42
C ILE A 353 -14.06 -2.57 13.13
N PHE A 354 -13.23 -2.18 12.16
CA PHE A 354 -13.70 -1.66 10.89
C PHE A 354 -14.57 -2.68 10.15
N ARG A 355 -14.06 -3.89 9.93
CA ARG A 355 -14.80 -4.92 9.16
C ARG A 355 -16.10 -5.30 9.85
N GLU A 356 -16.10 -5.53 11.16
CA GLU A 356 -17.32 -5.86 11.92
C GLU A 356 -18.35 -4.72 11.86
N SER A 357 -17.90 -3.47 11.96
CA SER A 357 -18.79 -2.30 11.90
C SER A 357 -19.48 -2.16 10.55
N ILE A 358 -18.76 -2.42 9.45
CA ILE A 358 -19.33 -2.38 8.10
C ILE A 358 -20.31 -3.54 7.89
N ILE A 359 -19.95 -4.76 8.32
CA ILE A 359 -20.81 -5.95 8.20
C ILE A 359 -22.12 -5.75 8.98
N ALA A 360 -22.06 -5.15 10.17
CA ALA A 360 -23.22 -4.87 11.01
C ALA A 360 -24.24 -3.92 10.36
N PHE A 361 -23.84 -3.12 9.35
CA PHE A 361 -24.74 -2.22 8.64
C PHE A 361 -25.81 -2.95 7.81
N LYS A 362 -25.57 -4.23 7.45
CA LYS A 362 -26.51 -5.09 6.72
C LYS A 362 -27.14 -4.43 5.48
N SER A 363 -26.37 -3.61 4.77
CA SER A 363 -26.84 -2.96 3.54
C SER A 363 -26.86 -3.96 2.38
N PRO A 364 -27.94 -3.98 1.56
CA PRO A 364 -28.00 -4.83 0.37
C PRO A 364 -26.99 -4.42 -0.71
N ILE A 365 -26.39 -3.23 -0.61
CA ILE A 365 -25.35 -2.77 -1.53
C ILE A 365 -24.01 -3.47 -1.24
N ILE A 366 -23.77 -3.91 -0.01
CA ILE A 366 -22.49 -4.52 0.38
C ILE A 366 -22.53 -6.00 0.04
N GLN A 367 -21.71 -6.42 -0.93
CA GLN A 367 -21.59 -7.81 -1.34
C GLN A 367 -20.59 -8.57 -0.45
N THR A 368 -19.44 -7.98 -0.15
CA THR A 368 -18.37 -8.63 0.62
C THR A 368 -17.53 -7.59 1.33
N VAL A 369 -17.12 -7.90 2.57
CA VAL A 369 -16.12 -7.13 3.31
C VAL A 369 -14.93 -8.05 3.54
N ARG A 370 -13.74 -7.66 3.08
CA ARG A 370 -12.55 -8.52 3.15
C ARG A 370 -11.30 -7.72 3.51
N GLY A 371 -10.30 -8.38 4.08
CA GLY A 371 -9.03 -7.75 4.47
C GLY A 371 -8.35 -8.42 5.66
N LYS A 372 -7.11 -8.03 5.91
CA LYS A 372 -6.37 -8.34 7.15
C LYS A 372 -5.76 -7.03 7.67
N GLY A 373 -5.73 -6.85 8.99
CA GLY A 373 -5.35 -5.59 9.62
C GLY A 373 -6.09 -4.39 9.01
N LEU A 374 -5.35 -3.32 8.69
CA LEU A 374 -5.88 -2.11 8.08
C LEU A 374 -5.73 -2.08 6.54
N LEU A 375 -5.62 -3.25 5.92
CA LEU A 375 -5.78 -3.43 4.47
C LEU A 375 -7.16 -4.04 4.24
N ASN A 376 -8.15 -3.20 3.93
CA ASN A 376 -9.55 -3.63 3.85
C ASN A 376 -10.20 -3.21 2.54
N ALA A 377 -11.24 -3.96 2.17
CA ALA A 377 -12.08 -3.70 1.02
C ALA A 377 -13.55 -3.92 1.32
N ILE A 378 -14.39 -3.14 0.63
CA ILE A 378 -15.83 -3.34 0.56
C ILE A 378 -16.18 -3.57 -0.91
N VAL A 379 -16.62 -4.77 -1.25
CA VAL A 379 -17.18 -5.08 -2.56
C VAL A 379 -18.63 -4.63 -2.57
N ILE A 380 -19.04 -3.87 -3.57
CA ILE A 380 -20.43 -3.45 -3.73
C ILE A 380 -21.09 -4.07 -4.94
N ASP A 381 -22.37 -4.38 -4.79
CA ASP A 381 -23.23 -4.73 -5.91
C ASP A 381 -23.75 -3.44 -6.57
N GLU A 382 -23.12 -3.04 -7.67
CA GLU A 382 -23.55 -1.87 -8.44
C GLU A 382 -24.99 -2.00 -8.98
N SER A 383 -25.51 -3.22 -9.17
CA SER A 383 -26.90 -3.41 -9.60
C SER A 383 -27.90 -2.95 -8.51
N ALA A 384 -27.48 -2.93 -7.25
CA ALA A 384 -28.26 -2.46 -6.10
C ALA A 384 -28.11 -0.95 -5.82
N THR A 385 -27.38 -0.19 -6.64
CA THR A 385 -27.06 1.22 -6.37
C THR A 385 -27.91 2.24 -7.13
N SER A 386 -28.94 1.79 -7.87
CA SER A 386 -29.76 2.66 -8.74
C SER A 386 -28.92 3.41 -9.80
N GLY A 387 -27.92 2.73 -10.37
CA GLY A 387 -27.08 3.27 -11.44
C GLY A 387 -25.91 4.16 -10.99
N ARG A 388 -25.55 4.13 -9.69
CA ARG A 388 -24.38 4.85 -9.17
C ARG A 388 -23.17 3.92 -9.15
N THR A 389 -22.04 4.44 -9.58
CA THR A 389 -20.79 3.68 -9.66
C THR A 389 -20.03 3.71 -8.34
N ALA A 390 -19.01 2.86 -8.22
CA ALA A 390 -18.01 3.00 -7.15
C ALA A 390 -17.36 4.39 -7.12
N TRP A 391 -17.18 5.03 -8.28
CA TRP A 391 -16.62 6.37 -8.37
C TRP A 391 -17.52 7.41 -7.72
N ASP A 392 -18.83 7.33 -7.97
CA ASP A 392 -19.82 8.23 -7.39
C ASP A 392 -19.83 8.15 -5.86
N PHE A 393 -19.58 6.96 -5.30
CA PHE A 393 -19.43 6.80 -3.86
C PHE A 393 -18.14 7.41 -3.32
N CYS A 394 -17.02 7.30 -4.05
CA CYS A 394 -15.77 7.96 -3.68
C CYS A 394 -15.93 9.49 -3.66
N VAL A 395 -16.60 10.05 -4.67
CA VAL A 395 -16.94 11.48 -4.72
C VAL A 395 -17.87 11.86 -3.57
N LEU A 396 -18.88 11.04 -3.26
CA LEU A 396 -19.78 11.27 -2.13
C LEU A 396 -19.03 11.27 -0.79
N LEU A 397 -18.12 10.32 -0.57
CA LEU A 397 -17.31 10.25 0.65
C LEU A 397 -16.35 11.44 0.76
N LYS A 398 -15.77 11.89 -0.35
CA LYS A 398 -14.98 13.12 -0.40
C LYS A 398 -15.79 14.32 0.10
N GLU A 399 -17.03 14.49 -0.37
CA GLU A 399 -17.92 15.57 0.10
C GLU A 399 -18.30 15.43 1.59
N LYS A 400 -18.09 14.24 2.18
CA LYS A 400 -18.22 13.97 3.62
C LYS A 400 -16.88 14.04 4.38
N GLY A 401 -15.79 14.46 3.73
CA GLY A 401 -14.47 14.60 4.35
C GLY A 401 -13.67 13.30 4.46
N VAL A 402 -14.02 12.25 3.70
CA VAL A 402 -13.30 10.96 3.71
C VAL A 402 -12.80 10.63 2.31
N LEU A 403 -11.50 10.43 2.16
CA LEU A 403 -10.88 10.14 0.87
C LEU A 403 -10.59 8.66 0.74
N VAL A 404 -11.37 7.99 -0.12
CA VAL A 404 -11.11 6.62 -0.55
C VAL A 404 -10.88 6.63 -2.05
N SER A 405 -10.19 5.62 -2.57
CA SER A 405 -10.08 5.43 -4.01
C SER A 405 -10.74 4.11 -4.41
N GLN A 406 -11.32 4.11 -5.61
CA GLN A 406 -11.67 2.88 -6.30
C GLN A 406 -10.44 2.34 -7.03
N ASN A 407 -10.46 1.05 -7.32
CA ASN A 407 -9.49 0.49 -8.24
C ASN A 407 -10.03 0.57 -9.67
N GLN A 408 -9.19 1.02 -10.61
CA GLN A 408 -9.58 1.22 -12.01
C GLN A 408 -9.85 -0.10 -12.76
N ARG A 409 -9.43 -1.24 -12.21
CA ARG A 409 -9.51 -2.57 -12.85
C ARG A 409 -10.90 -3.22 -12.92
N ILE A 410 -11.97 -2.44 -12.84
CA ILE A 410 -13.33 -2.94 -13.08
C ILE A 410 -13.92 -2.14 -14.23
N VAL A 411 -13.55 -2.55 -15.44
CA VAL A 411 -14.26 -2.17 -16.66
C VAL A 411 -15.61 -2.91 -16.64
N PRO A 412 -16.74 -2.23 -16.88
CA PRO A 412 -18.03 -2.87 -16.96
C PRO A 412 -18.09 -3.59 -18.32
N TRP A 413 -17.53 -4.79 -18.44
CA TRP A 413 -17.96 -5.78 -19.43
C TRP A 413 -17.24 -7.13 -19.27
N SER A 414 -18.08 -8.15 -19.03
CA SER A 414 -17.86 -9.59 -19.03
C SER A 414 -17.99 -10.21 -17.65
N SER A 415 -18.83 -11.24 -17.60
CA SER A 415 -19.41 -11.89 -16.44
C SER A 415 -18.35 -12.51 -15.50
N ALA A 416 -17.79 -11.71 -14.58
CA ALA A 416 -17.27 -12.13 -13.28
C ALA A 416 -16.80 -10.89 -12.48
N PHE A 417 -17.63 -10.44 -11.52
CA PHE A 417 -17.34 -9.45 -10.45
C PHE A 417 -17.19 -7.94 -10.82
N PRO A 418 -18.28 -7.16 -10.85
CA PRO A 418 -18.24 -5.69 -10.80
C PRO A 418 -18.29 -5.12 -9.35
N GLY A 419 -17.59 -4.00 -9.11
CA GLY A 419 -17.77 -3.08 -7.97
C GLY A 419 -16.91 -3.35 -6.73
N LEU A 420 -15.75 -2.67 -6.55
CA LEU A 420 -14.86 -2.89 -5.40
C LEU A 420 -14.24 -1.61 -4.82
N PHE A 421 -14.35 -1.44 -3.49
CA PHE A 421 -13.79 -0.34 -2.68
C PHE A 421 -12.63 -0.80 -1.79
N PHE A 422 -11.79 0.15 -1.38
CA PHE A 422 -10.70 -0.05 -0.43
C PHE A 422 -10.67 1.01 0.68
N PHE A 423 -10.31 0.57 1.88
CA PHE A 423 -10.06 1.40 3.05
C PHE A 423 -8.67 1.05 3.59
N PHE A 424 -7.76 2.01 3.55
CA PHE A 424 -6.42 1.98 4.13
C PHE A 424 -6.37 2.99 5.27
N PHE A 425 -6.47 2.52 6.51
CA PHE A 425 -6.32 3.43 7.65
C PHE A 425 -4.85 3.81 7.83
N SER A 426 -4.59 5.10 8.06
CA SER A 426 -3.39 5.53 8.75
C SER A 426 -3.63 5.44 10.26
N PHE A 427 -2.59 5.11 11.03
CA PHE A 427 -2.70 4.85 12.46
C PHE A 427 -3.03 6.13 13.22
N PHE A 428 -4.25 6.18 13.76
CA PHE A 428 -4.75 6.90 14.94
C PHE A 428 -6.26 7.06 14.75
N LEU A 429 -7.09 6.48 15.63
CA LEU A 429 -8.49 6.87 15.70
C LEU A 429 -9.03 6.73 17.13
N PHE A 430 -9.15 7.88 17.79
CA PHE A 430 -10.27 8.17 18.67
C PHE A 430 -11.16 9.15 17.88
N PHE A 431 -12.49 8.95 17.93
CA PHE A 431 -13.55 9.63 17.16
C PHE A 431 -13.99 9.00 15.83
N PHE A 432 -14.66 7.84 15.92
CA PHE A 432 -15.72 7.46 14.97
C PHE A 432 -17.11 7.32 15.63
N PHE A 433 -17.21 7.48 16.96
CA PHE A 433 -18.38 7.04 17.73
C PHE A 433 -19.45 8.10 18.05
N SER A 434 -19.35 9.33 17.55
CA SER A 434 -20.34 10.38 17.88
C SER A 434 -21.30 10.81 16.77
N PHE A 435 -21.22 10.26 15.55
CA PHE A 435 -21.88 10.89 14.40
C PHE A 435 -23.22 10.27 13.93
N PHE A 436 -23.68 9.17 14.53
CA PHE A 436 -24.93 8.50 14.10
C PHE A 436 -26.05 8.44 15.15
N LEU A 437 -25.91 9.13 16.29
CA LEU A 437 -26.96 9.20 17.31
C LEU A 437 -27.91 10.42 17.18
N PHE A 438 -27.78 11.24 16.15
CA PHE A 438 -28.65 12.40 15.91
C PHE A 438 -29.33 12.35 14.55
N PHE A 439 -30.15 11.33 14.31
CA PHE A 439 -31.38 11.50 13.53
C PHE A 439 -32.41 10.46 13.97
N PRO A 440 -33.54 10.86 14.59
CA PRO A 440 -34.63 9.93 14.87
C PRO A 440 -35.31 9.56 13.55
N SER A 441 -35.49 8.25 13.34
CA SER A 441 -36.29 7.71 12.25
C SER A 441 -37.73 8.24 12.36
N GLY A 442 -38.14 9.07 11.40
CA GLY A 442 -39.53 9.52 11.30
C GLY A 442 -40.43 8.41 10.77
N LYS A 443 -41.53 8.15 11.46
CA LYS A 443 -42.77 7.63 10.86
C LYS A 443 -43.95 8.45 11.34
N LEU A 444 -44.76 8.87 10.37
CA LEU A 444 -46.04 9.55 10.49
C LEU A 444 -47.03 8.76 11.35
N GLY A 445 -47.83 9.50 12.11
CA GLY A 445 -49.14 9.10 12.62
C GLY A 445 -49.86 10.32 13.18
N ARG A 446 -50.83 10.85 12.43
CA ARG A 446 -51.84 11.80 12.93
C ARG A 446 -52.89 11.01 13.72
N GLU A 447 -53.20 11.45 14.93
CA GLU A 447 -54.57 11.46 15.47
C GLU A 447 -54.66 12.36 16.71
N GLU A 448 -55.88 12.78 17.00
CA GLU A 448 -56.29 14.04 17.60
C GLU A 448 -56.28 14.11 19.15
N GLU A 449 -56.19 15.37 19.61
CA GLU A 449 -56.85 16.02 20.75
C GLU A 449 -57.01 15.40 22.17
N VAL A 450 -56.39 16.13 23.13
CA VAL A 450 -56.94 16.70 24.39
C VAL A 450 -57.58 15.71 25.40
N THR A 451 -57.02 15.43 26.57
CA THR A 451 -57.16 16.25 27.81
C THR A 451 -56.39 15.61 28.98
N ARG A 452 -55.77 16.44 29.83
CA ARG A 452 -55.06 16.09 31.07
C ARG A 452 -56.03 15.77 32.22
N PRO A 453 -55.67 14.91 33.19
CA PRO A 453 -56.15 15.06 34.56
C PRO A 453 -55.18 15.94 35.39
N LYS A 454 -55.79 16.83 36.17
CA LYS A 454 -55.16 17.81 37.06
C LYS A 454 -54.43 17.12 38.24
N ARG A 455 -53.25 17.64 38.59
CA ARG A 455 -52.65 17.47 39.92
C ARG A 455 -53.51 18.23 40.93
N GLY A 456 -54.08 17.52 41.89
CA GLY A 456 -54.68 18.09 43.10
C GLY A 456 -53.60 18.38 44.14
N GLY A 457 -53.74 19.50 44.83
CA GLY A 457 -52.97 19.83 46.03
C GLY A 457 -53.85 20.57 47.04
N ARG A 458 -53.70 20.15 48.31
CA ARG A 458 -54.20 20.71 49.60
C ARG A 458 -55.68 20.45 49.94
N GLN A 459 -56.11 20.30 51.20
CA GLN A 459 -55.58 19.97 52.55
C GLN A 459 -56.82 20.02 53.50
N GLU A 460 -56.71 19.44 54.70
CA GLU A 460 -57.60 19.57 55.90
C GLU A 460 -58.80 18.61 56.01
N MET A 461 -58.89 17.77 57.05
CA MET A 461 -59.24 17.97 58.47
C MET A 461 -60.74 18.31 58.70
N ARG A 462 -61.43 17.31 59.30
CA ARG A 462 -62.83 17.23 59.77
C ARG A 462 -63.92 16.94 58.75
#